data_AF-A0A962ABY4-F1
#
_entry.id   AF-A0A962ABY4-F1
#
_cell.length_a   1.000
_cell.length_b   1.000
_cell.length_c   1.000
_cell.angle_alpha   90.00
_cell.angle_beta   90.00
_cell.angle_gamma   90.00
#
_symmetry.space_group_name_H-M   'P 1'
#
loop_
_entity.id
_entity.type
_entity.pdbx_description
1 polymer ?
#
loop_
_entity_poly.entity_id
_entity_poly.type
_entity_poly.pdbx_seq_one_letter_code
_entity_poly.pdbx_strand_id
1 'polypeptide(L)'
;VGIITAYALFPLALLWMEIALERRSYLAAIGFGATSALIVLGRSQVPLLLCFTLAALLVWRLARDPGGWRFAVSRLGVLALAGMTALALIAIPMMLTIQFADFSNRPLEEIEAALRSSLYPANLANFFVPDVFGSLRSLETGNWGPAYATRPDLDSTDRAFNYLFAGSLTALLFVWHGLAGGRALRREARPFAAVLLVALLYALGRYTPLFPFLFQHVPGIDLFRRPVGGTFILLAGLAYLTGWLATAYVREGAPVLKLPWLIVAGAGVTGVLVWALAFSAQSDNAGKAGLEIAKALPLYASLIVLLLWPKTPRARALALSAAVAFTGGELILRNAATVLNAEPRSIYAMLEKPTDDTNTILTAIRQDERSNPKSLARPRVEIVGLGGPWQNASMLYGLEATNGYNPLRIGPYDRLVAPGEAPYTLVHRRFPTSFPGYNCLLSRLLGLEYVVLDRPIDQVPSLARRTVAQAVMTGPKTWIYRLANASPRVTVESRVQVADASELIDAGAFPSALPASGVLVDSEDELSQKYLTGPIKAKATISAWRPDRVEIDFDGSAPGIVTLHDLWYPGWEVEIDGAPRPLLRTDLLFRGVEAPAGKHKIVFAYRPLSRENLMGILHGILEPEEE
;
A
#
# COMPACT_ATOMS: atom_id res chain seq x y z
N VAL A 1 7.12 4.53 5.85
CA VAL A 1 6.25 5.44 6.62
C VAL A 1 4.81 5.17 6.19
N GLY A 2 3.85 4.96 7.10
CA GLY A 2 2.46 4.68 6.72
C GLY A 2 1.66 5.97 6.48
N ILE A 3 0.44 5.85 5.93
CA ILE A 3 -0.50 6.99 5.76
C ILE A 3 -0.65 7.78 7.08
N ILE A 4 -0.82 7.07 8.20
CA ILE A 4 -0.98 7.67 9.54
C ILE A 4 0.23 8.52 9.91
N THR A 5 1.45 8.00 9.70
CA THR A 5 2.68 8.71 10.05
C THR A 5 2.87 9.96 9.20
N ALA A 6 2.66 9.87 7.88
CA ALA A 6 2.71 11.05 7.00
C ALA A 6 1.66 12.11 7.41
N TYR A 7 0.45 11.66 7.76
CA TYR A 7 -0.61 12.54 8.21
C TYR A 7 -0.29 13.22 9.54
N ALA A 8 0.34 12.52 10.49
CA ALA A 8 0.79 13.08 11.77
C ALA A 8 1.96 14.07 11.62
N LEU A 9 2.82 13.88 10.62
CA LEU A 9 3.95 14.76 10.33
C LEU A 9 3.54 16.05 9.59
N PHE A 10 2.40 16.05 8.89
CA PHE A 10 1.97 17.20 8.09
C PHE A 10 1.83 18.51 8.90
N PRO A 11 1.18 18.53 10.09
CA PRO A 11 1.11 19.75 10.89
C PRO A 11 2.49 20.27 11.35
N LEU A 12 3.41 19.34 11.63
CA LEU A 12 4.77 19.68 12.03
C LEU A 12 5.57 20.26 10.86
N ALA A 13 5.43 19.69 9.65
CA ALA A 13 6.02 20.23 8.43
C ALA A 13 5.51 21.65 8.16
N LEU A 14 4.19 21.88 8.30
CA LEU A 14 3.60 23.20 8.13
C LEU A 14 4.15 24.21 9.16
N LEU A 15 4.28 23.80 10.44
CA LEU A 15 4.84 24.65 11.48
C LEU A 15 6.31 25.02 11.19
N TRP A 16 7.12 24.04 10.79
CA TRP A 16 8.52 24.30 10.42
C TRP A 16 8.64 25.24 9.23
N MET A 17 7.79 25.05 8.21
CA MET A 17 7.72 25.93 7.05
C MET A 17 7.44 27.38 7.47
N GLU A 18 6.42 27.61 8.31
CA GLU A 18 6.08 28.96 8.79
C GLU A 18 7.22 29.57 9.61
N ILE A 19 7.82 28.83 10.54
CA ILE A 19 8.95 29.33 11.34
C ILE A 19 10.17 29.66 10.46
N ALA A 20 10.48 28.81 9.46
CA ALA A 20 11.58 29.02 8.54
C ALA A 20 11.39 30.30 7.71
N LEU A 21 10.17 30.51 7.19
CA LEU A 21 9.82 31.68 6.39
C LEU A 21 9.72 32.96 7.24
N GLU A 22 9.14 32.91 8.42
CA GLU A 22 9.00 34.12 9.26
C GLU A 22 10.35 34.56 9.83
N ARG A 23 11.12 33.62 10.39
CA ARG A 23 12.33 33.92 11.16
C ARG A 23 13.64 33.78 10.37
N ARG A 24 13.59 33.35 9.10
CA ARG A 24 14.79 32.95 8.31
C ARG A 24 15.64 31.90 9.04
N SER A 25 14.99 31.01 9.80
CA SER A 25 15.70 30.03 10.62
C SER A 25 16.17 28.85 9.77
N TYR A 26 17.48 28.64 9.69
CA TYR A 26 18.07 27.47 9.03
C TYR A 26 17.75 26.15 9.73
N LEU A 27 17.64 26.16 11.07
CA LEU A 27 17.21 24.97 11.81
C LEU A 27 15.78 24.58 11.44
N ALA A 28 14.89 25.56 11.32
CA ALA A 28 13.52 25.32 10.88
C ALA A 28 13.45 24.86 9.41
N ALA A 29 14.34 25.36 8.55
CA ALA A 29 14.47 24.89 7.18
C ALA A 29 14.88 23.40 7.11
N ILE A 30 15.86 22.99 7.91
CA ILE A 30 16.24 21.57 8.04
C ILE A 30 15.07 20.75 8.58
N GLY A 31 14.38 21.24 9.61
CA GLY A 31 13.18 20.60 10.16
C GLY A 31 12.07 20.42 9.14
N PHE A 32 11.82 21.43 8.30
CA PHE A 32 10.86 21.37 7.20
C PHE A 32 11.30 20.34 6.15
N GLY A 33 12.54 20.41 5.68
CA GLY A 33 13.08 19.44 4.72
C GLY A 33 13.02 18.00 5.21
N ALA A 34 13.40 17.75 6.47
CA ALA A 34 13.37 16.41 7.08
C ALA A 34 11.95 15.86 7.26
N THR A 35 11.01 16.69 7.75
CA THR A 35 9.62 16.26 7.92
C THR A 35 8.91 16.04 6.57
N SER A 36 9.15 16.90 5.58
CA SER A 36 8.67 16.70 4.21
C SER A 36 9.26 15.44 3.58
N ALA A 37 10.55 15.16 3.76
CA ALA A 37 11.17 13.92 3.30
C ALA A 37 10.49 12.67 3.89
N LEU A 38 10.24 12.67 5.20
CA LEU A 38 9.54 11.57 5.85
C LEU A 38 8.11 11.39 5.35
N ILE A 39 7.41 12.48 5.02
CA ILE A 39 6.11 12.41 4.35
C ILE A 39 6.27 11.74 2.98
N VAL A 40 7.16 12.22 2.12
CA VAL A 40 7.42 11.65 0.78
C VAL A 40 7.75 10.14 0.84
N LEU A 41 8.58 9.73 1.79
CA LEU A 41 8.93 8.32 2.06
C LEU A 41 7.74 7.47 2.56
N GLY A 42 6.56 8.08 2.70
CA GLY A 42 5.29 7.39 2.87
C GLY A 42 4.82 6.62 1.63
N ARG A 43 5.32 6.96 0.44
CA ARG A 43 5.15 6.20 -0.83
C ARG A 43 3.72 5.74 -1.12
N SER A 44 2.75 6.59 -0.81
CA SER A 44 1.33 6.36 -1.10
C SER A 44 0.66 7.67 -1.50
N GLN A 45 -0.58 7.57 -1.98
CA GLN A 45 -1.32 8.72 -2.49
C GLN A 45 -1.45 9.87 -1.49
N VAL A 46 -1.76 9.54 -0.23
CA VAL A 46 -2.01 10.54 0.82
C VAL A 46 -0.75 11.38 1.08
N PRO A 47 0.44 10.80 1.32
CA PRO A 47 1.72 11.51 1.26
C PRO A 47 1.91 12.45 0.07
N LEU A 48 1.63 12.00 -1.16
CA LEU A 48 1.76 12.82 -2.36
C LEU A 48 0.83 14.04 -2.29
N LEU A 49 -0.44 13.82 -1.98
CA LEU A 49 -1.42 14.89 -1.85
C LEU A 49 -1.09 15.86 -0.71
N LEU A 50 -0.51 15.38 0.40
CA LEU A 50 0.01 16.24 1.48
C LEU A 50 1.19 17.09 0.99
N CYS A 51 2.09 16.53 0.16
CA CYS A 51 3.18 17.29 -0.43
C CYS A 51 2.67 18.37 -1.40
N PHE A 52 1.68 18.06 -2.25
CA PHE A 52 1.02 19.07 -3.08
C PHE A 52 0.34 20.15 -2.24
N THR A 53 -0.28 19.76 -1.12
CA THR A 53 -0.88 20.71 -0.19
C THR A 53 0.18 21.62 0.45
N LEU A 54 1.30 21.08 0.93
CA LEU A 54 2.42 21.87 1.46
C LEU A 54 2.98 22.83 0.40
N ALA A 55 3.18 22.36 -0.83
CA ALA A 55 3.66 23.18 -1.94
C ALA A 55 2.68 24.32 -2.26
N ALA A 56 1.37 24.03 -2.33
CA ALA A 56 0.34 25.05 -2.57
C ALA A 56 0.29 26.09 -1.44
N LEU A 57 0.38 25.66 -0.18
CA LEU A 57 0.42 26.57 0.98
C LEU A 57 1.69 27.42 0.99
N LEU A 58 2.84 26.84 0.63
CA LEU A 58 4.11 27.56 0.48
C LEU A 58 4.01 28.63 -0.61
N VAL A 59 3.54 28.28 -1.80
CA VAL A 59 3.36 29.22 -2.92
C VAL A 59 2.41 30.35 -2.52
N TRP A 60 1.29 30.00 -1.88
CA TRP A 60 0.35 31.00 -1.38
C TRP A 60 0.96 31.93 -0.33
N ARG A 61 1.78 31.40 0.59
CA ARG A 61 2.49 32.19 1.61
C ARG A 61 3.44 33.20 0.96
N LEU A 62 4.26 32.74 0.01
CA LEU A 62 5.21 33.56 -0.73
C LEU A 62 4.53 34.65 -1.57
N ALA A 63 3.39 34.32 -2.19
CA ALA A 63 2.62 35.27 -3.01
C ALA A 63 1.88 36.32 -2.17
N ARG A 64 1.52 36.01 -0.92
CA ARG A 64 0.70 36.86 -0.06
C ARG A 64 1.50 37.94 0.68
N ASP A 65 2.77 37.70 0.98
CA ASP A 65 3.52 38.58 1.88
C ASP A 65 3.78 39.98 1.29
N PRO A 66 3.74 41.04 2.11
CA PRO A 66 4.06 42.40 1.67
C PRO A 66 5.49 42.46 1.14
N GLY A 67 5.64 42.59 -0.19
CA GLY A 67 6.92 42.52 -0.89
C GLY A 67 6.97 41.47 -2.01
N GLY A 68 5.98 40.56 -2.07
CA GLY A 68 5.81 39.58 -3.14
C GLY A 68 7.11 38.86 -3.50
N TRP A 69 7.56 39.01 -4.74
CA TRP A 69 8.81 38.43 -5.24
C TRP A 69 10.05 38.75 -4.37
N ARG A 70 10.15 39.98 -3.82
CA ARG A 70 11.29 40.35 -2.96
C ARG A 70 11.32 39.55 -1.67
N PHE A 71 10.15 39.20 -1.12
CA PHE A 71 10.05 38.32 0.04
C PHE A 71 10.58 36.92 -0.31
N ALA A 72 10.15 36.36 -1.44
CA ALA A 72 10.60 35.04 -1.91
C ALA A 72 12.12 35.00 -2.12
N VAL A 73 12.69 35.98 -2.83
CA VAL A 73 14.14 36.09 -3.04
C VAL A 73 14.89 36.14 -1.71
N SER A 74 14.38 36.91 -0.75
CA SER A 74 14.97 37.00 0.59
C SER A 74 14.85 35.73 1.45
N ARG A 75 14.19 34.68 0.95
CA ARG A 75 14.03 33.36 1.58
C ARG A 75 14.67 32.22 0.80
N LEU A 76 15.34 32.50 -0.32
CA LEU A 76 15.98 31.46 -1.13
C LEU A 76 16.97 30.61 -0.32
N GLY A 77 17.72 31.19 0.61
CA GLY A 77 18.65 30.42 1.45
C GLY A 77 17.99 29.36 2.32
N VAL A 78 16.85 29.67 2.95
CA VAL A 78 16.11 28.69 3.76
C VAL A 78 15.36 27.68 2.89
N LEU A 79 14.82 28.11 1.75
CA LEU A 79 14.14 27.22 0.81
C LEU A 79 15.11 26.22 0.16
N ALA A 80 16.28 26.69 -0.25
CA ALA A 80 17.34 25.84 -0.81
C ALA A 80 17.84 24.84 0.24
N LEU A 81 18.07 25.27 1.49
CA LEU A 81 18.49 24.35 2.56
C LEU A 81 17.42 23.29 2.85
N ALA A 82 16.14 23.67 2.90
CA ALA A 82 15.04 22.72 3.08
C ALA A 82 14.98 21.71 1.92
N GLY A 83 15.09 22.19 0.68
CA GLY A 83 15.11 21.36 -0.52
C GLY A 83 16.30 20.39 -0.56
N MET A 84 17.51 20.86 -0.24
CA MET A 84 18.71 20.02 -0.15
C MET A 84 18.59 18.97 0.95
N THR A 85 18.06 19.36 2.11
CA THR A 85 17.82 18.42 3.23
C THR A 85 16.83 17.34 2.81
N ALA A 86 15.72 17.73 2.16
CA ALA A 86 14.74 16.79 1.67
C ALA A 86 15.34 15.85 0.64
N LEU A 87 16.04 16.39 -0.37
CA LEU A 87 16.68 15.63 -1.44
C LEU A 87 17.69 14.63 -0.89
N ALA A 88 18.57 15.05 0.03
CA ALA A 88 19.58 14.17 0.62
C ALA A 88 18.95 12.98 1.38
N LEU A 89 17.79 13.18 2.00
CA LEU A 89 17.09 12.13 2.75
C LEU A 89 16.26 11.21 1.85
N ILE A 90 15.76 11.70 0.72
CA ILE A 90 14.89 10.90 -0.19
C ILE A 90 15.64 10.27 -1.36
N ALA A 91 16.81 10.77 -1.77
CA ALA A 91 17.49 10.35 -2.99
C ALA A 91 17.68 8.82 -3.08
N ILE A 92 18.42 8.24 -2.13
CA ILE A 92 18.69 6.79 -2.13
C ILE A 92 17.39 5.97 -1.99
N PRO A 93 16.52 6.22 -0.99
CA PRO A 93 15.32 5.40 -0.85
C PRO A 93 14.36 5.53 -2.03
N MET A 94 14.31 6.68 -2.71
CA MET A 94 13.46 6.87 -3.88
C MET A 94 14.03 6.20 -5.13
N MET A 95 15.35 6.26 -5.35
CA MET A 95 16.01 5.50 -6.41
C MET A 95 15.68 4.00 -6.31
N LEU A 96 15.84 3.42 -5.12
CA LEU A 96 15.49 2.01 -4.88
C LEU A 96 13.99 1.72 -5.06
N THR A 97 13.14 2.72 -4.80
CA THR A 97 11.68 2.57 -5.01
C THR A 97 11.34 2.60 -6.49
N ILE A 98 11.97 3.47 -7.28
CA ILE A 98 11.79 3.56 -8.73
C ILE A 98 12.25 2.25 -9.37
N GLN A 99 13.47 1.79 -9.06
CA GLN A 99 13.98 0.50 -9.52
C GLN A 99 13.00 -0.65 -9.22
N PHE A 100 12.46 -0.70 -8.00
CA PHE A 100 11.50 -1.76 -7.68
C PHE A 100 10.17 -1.58 -8.40
N ALA A 101 9.71 -0.35 -8.64
CA ALA A 101 8.47 -0.08 -9.35
C ALA A 101 8.53 -0.58 -10.80
N ASP A 102 9.64 -0.33 -11.49
CA ASP A 102 9.88 -0.77 -12.87
C ASP A 102 9.86 -2.31 -12.99
N PHE A 103 10.44 -2.98 -12.00
CA PHE A 103 10.45 -4.45 -11.92
C PHE A 103 9.21 -5.04 -11.23
N SER A 104 8.18 -4.25 -10.91
CA SER A 104 7.01 -4.74 -10.18
C SER A 104 5.88 -5.23 -11.08
N ASN A 105 4.95 -5.96 -10.50
CA ASN A 105 3.74 -6.43 -11.16
C ASN A 105 2.61 -5.39 -11.22
N ARG A 106 2.89 -4.11 -10.92
CA ARG A 106 1.86 -3.06 -10.92
C ARG A 106 1.86 -2.29 -12.24
N PRO A 107 0.97 -2.62 -13.20
CA PRO A 107 0.79 -1.81 -14.39
C PRO A 107 0.15 -0.45 -14.05
N LEU A 108 0.29 0.54 -14.94
CA LEU A 108 -0.53 1.76 -14.90
C LEU A 108 -2.02 1.35 -14.95
N GLU A 109 -2.81 1.88 -14.02
CA GLU A 109 -4.23 1.52 -13.90
C GLU A 109 -5.07 2.49 -14.74
N GLU A 110 -6.05 1.97 -15.48
CA GLU A 110 -6.92 2.84 -16.28
C GLU A 110 -7.81 3.72 -15.41
N ILE A 111 -8.17 4.88 -15.95
CA ILE A 111 -9.00 5.86 -15.26
C ILE A 111 -10.34 5.27 -14.79
N GLU A 112 -10.99 4.40 -15.56
CA GLU A 112 -12.27 3.79 -15.20
C GLU A 112 -12.18 2.90 -13.96
N ALA A 113 -11.06 2.19 -13.80
CA ALA A 113 -10.79 1.41 -12.60
C ALA A 113 -10.55 2.32 -11.39
N ALA A 114 -9.74 3.38 -11.54
CA ALA A 114 -9.50 4.37 -10.48
C ALA A 114 -10.82 5.03 -10.01
N LEU A 115 -11.72 5.37 -10.94
CA LEU A 115 -13.00 6.01 -10.64
C LEU A 115 -13.96 5.13 -9.83
N ARG A 116 -13.75 3.81 -9.71
CA ARG A 116 -14.52 2.93 -8.80
C ARG A 116 -14.29 3.22 -7.31
N SER A 117 -13.25 3.98 -6.97
CA SER A 117 -13.00 4.45 -5.61
C SER A 117 -13.36 5.93 -5.41
N SER A 118 -14.41 6.38 -6.10
CA SER A 118 -15.00 7.71 -5.89
C SER A 118 -15.85 7.76 -4.62
N LEU A 119 -15.77 8.86 -3.87
CA LEU A 119 -16.68 9.12 -2.76
C LEU A 119 -18.09 9.40 -3.30
N TYR A 120 -19.05 8.55 -2.95
CA TYR A 120 -20.45 8.79 -3.30
C TYR A 120 -21.01 10.02 -2.57
N PRO A 121 -21.69 10.97 -3.24
CA PRO A 121 -22.10 12.24 -2.62
C PRO A 121 -22.97 12.10 -1.37
N ALA A 122 -23.84 11.07 -1.30
CA ALA A 122 -24.67 10.87 -0.11
C ALA A 122 -23.84 10.56 1.15
N ASN A 123 -22.63 10.00 1.01
CA ASN A 123 -21.72 9.76 2.15
C ASN A 123 -21.28 11.07 2.85
N LEU A 124 -21.43 12.24 2.22
CA LEU A 124 -21.24 13.53 2.88
C LEU A 124 -22.19 13.74 4.06
N ALA A 125 -23.31 13.03 4.11
CA ALA A 125 -24.24 13.08 5.26
C ALA A 125 -23.57 12.60 6.55
N ASN A 126 -22.61 11.66 6.49
CA ASN A 126 -21.86 11.20 7.67
C ASN A 126 -21.06 12.33 8.32
N PHE A 127 -20.67 13.38 7.59
CA PHE A 127 -19.99 14.53 8.19
C PHE A 127 -20.92 15.31 9.15
N PHE A 128 -22.21 15.41 8.82
CA PHE A 128 -23.20 16.15 9.60
C PHE A 128 -23.92 15.28 10.63
N VAL A 129 -24.20 14.03 10.30
CA VAL A 129 -24.97 13.10 11.14
C VAL A 129 -24.19 11.79 11.21
N PRO A 130 -23.55 11.49 12.35
CA PRO A 130 -22.84 10.23 12.50
C PRO A 130 -23.81 9.06 12.40
N ASP A 131 -23.33 7.93 11.88
CA ASP A 131 -24.08 6.66 11.77
C ASP A 131 -25.35 6.72 10.90
N VAL A 132 -25.55 7.77 10.08
CA VAL A 132 -26.75 7.90 9.21
C VAL A 132 -26.90 6.74 8.21
N PHE A 133 -25.80 6.03 7.92
CA PHE A 133 -25.75 4.81 7.11
C PHE A 133 -25.37 3.55 7.90
N GLY A 134 -25.40 3.61 9.22
CA GLY A 134 -24.94 2.55 10.12
C GLY A 134 -23.59 2.88 10.75
N SER A 135 -23.24 2.10 11.77
CA SER A 135 -22.09 2.38 12.64
C SER A 135 -20.82 1.66 12.20
N LEU A 136 -19.68 2.20 12.65
CA LEU A 136 -18.39 1.51 12.62
C LEU A 136 -18.30 0.39 13.67
N ARG A 137 -19.14 0.34 14.72
CA ARG A 137 -18.94 -0.55 15.89
C ARG A 137 -18.91 -2.06 15.64
N SER A 138 -19.70 -2.60 14.70
CA SER A 138 -19.73 -4.06 14.43
C SER A 138 -19.98 -4.34 12.95
N LEU A 139 -19.50 -5.48 12.46
CA LEU A 139 -19.91 -6.05 11.16
C LEU A 139 -21.39 -6.46 11.17
N GLU A 140 -21.93 -6.81 12.34
CA GLU A 140 -23.32 -7.27 12.53
C GLU A 140 -24.33 -6.12 12.57
N THR A 141 -23.90 -4.90 12.96
CA THR A 141 -24.79 -3.73 13.03
C THR A 141 -25.25 -3.19 11.68
N GLY A 142 -24.84 -3.83 10.57
CA GLY A 142 -25.31 -3.56 9.21
C GLY A 142 -24.97 -2.17 8.70
N ASN A 143 -23.95 -2.03 7.86
CA ASN A 143 -23.75 -0.82 7.06
C ASN A 143 -24.60 -0.93 5.79
N TRP A 144 -25.53 0.00 5.60
CA TRP A 144 -26.37 0.06 4.40
C TRP A 144 -26.01 1.25 3.51
N GLY A 145 -24.94 1.99 3.83
CA GLY A 145 -24.50 3.14 3.06
C GLY A 145 -24.00 2.78 1.67
N PRO A 146 -23.80 3.79 0.80
CA PRO A 146 -23.17 3.63 -0.50
C PRO A 146 -21.76 3.03 -0.35
N ALA A 147 -21.60 1.77 -0.75
CA ALA A 147 -20.36 0.99 -0.76
C ALA A 147 -20.51 -0.20 -1.73
N TYR A 148 -19.46 -1.01 -1.93
CA TYR A 148 -19.48 -2.17 -2.84
C TYR A 148 -20.75 -3.03 -2.73
N ALA A 149 -21.18 -3.37 -1.50
CA ALA A 149 -22.33 -4.23 -1.25
C ALA A 149 -23.68 -3.66 -1.74
N THR A 150 -23.82 -2.33 -1.78
CA THR A 150 -25.05 -1.63 -2.21
C THR A 150 -24.91 -0.99 -3.58
N ARG A 151 -23.68 -0.79 -4.04
CA ARG A 151 -23.29 -0.12 -5.29
C ARG A 151 -22.05 -0.81 -5.85
N PRO A 152 -22.21 -1.86 -6.68
CA PRO A 152 -21.09 -2.58 -7.27
C PRO A 152 -20.18 -1.72 -8.16
N ASP A 153 -20.69 -0.59 -8.65
CA ASP A 153 -19.91 0.42 -9.38
C ASP A 153 -18.94 1.22 -8.49
N LEU A 154 -19.04 1.07 -7.17
CA LEU A 154 -18.19 1.66 -6.12
C LEU A 154 -17.39 0.57 -5.40
N ASP A 155 -16.66 -0.22 -6.17
CA ASP A 155 -15.99 -1.47 -5.77
C ASP A 155 -14.77 -1.27 -4.85
N SER A 156 -14.26 -0.04 -4.71
CA SER A 156 -12.96 0.19 -4.06
C SER A 156 -12.99 1.24 -2.94
N THR A 157 -14.16 1.45 -2.34
CA THR A 157 -14.32 2.24 -1.10
C THR A 157 -14.62 1.32 0.09
N ASP A 158 -14.03 1.63 1.25
CA ASP A 158 -14.35 0.94 2.51
C ASP A 158 -15.23 1.84 3.38
N ARG A 159 -16.01 1.24 4.27
CA ARG A 159 -16.83 1.94 5.27
C ARG A 159 -16.05 3.00 6.04
N ALA A 160 -14.78 2.77 6.38
CA ALA A 160 -13.95 3.75 7.08
C ALA A 160 -13.67 5.01 6.24
N PHE A 161 -13.53 4.89 4.92
CA PHE A 161 -13.38 6.05 4.03
C PHE A 161 -14.68 6.83 3.88
N ASN A 162 -15.82 6.13 3.93
CA ASN A 162 -17.15 6.72 3.75
C ASN A 162 -17.68 7.38 5.04
N TYR A 163 -17.09 7.07 6.19
CA TYR A 163 -17.46 7.63 7.50
C TYR A 163 -16.71 8.93 7.78
N LEU A 164 -17.20 10.04 7.21
CA LEU A 164 -16.54 11.36 7.24
C LEU A 164 -16.75 12.17 8.54
N PHE A 165 -17.28 11.55 9.59
CA PHE A 165 -17.64 12.27 10.80
C PHE A 165 -16.40 12.79 11.53
N ALA A 166 -16.34 14.11 11.72
CA ALA A 166 -15.24 14.80 12.40
C ALA A 166 -15.70 15.56 13.66
N GLY A 167 -16.85 15.17 14.23
CA GLY A 167 -17.45 15.81 15.41
C GLY A 167 -18.51 16.85 15.08
N SER A 168 -19.57 16.88 15.88
CA SER A 168 -20.70 17.81 15.69
C SER A 168 -20.28 19.27 15.81
N LEU A 169 -19.31 19.60 16.68
CA LEU A 169 -18.77 20.96 16.77
C LEU A 169 -18.07 21.38 15.47
N THR A 170 -17.33 20.48 14.82
CA THR A 170 -16.62 20.74 13.56
C THR A 170 -17.62 21.08 12.46
N ALA A 171 -18.65 20.26 12.29
CA ALA A 171 -19.72 20.50 11.33
C ALA A 171 -20.48 21.81 11.64
N LEU A 172 -20.80 22.06 12.90
CA LEU A 172 -21.49 23.26 13.34
C LEU A 172 -20.67 24.52 13.02
N LEU A 173 -19.40 24.57 13.41
CA LEU A 173 -18.54 25.73 13.17
C LEU A 173 -18.33 25.93 11.66
N PHE A 174 -18.15 24.87 10.88
CA PHE A 174 -17.99 24.99 9.44
C PHE A 174 -19.23 25.63 8.78
N VAL A 175 -20.43 25.12 9.08
CA VAL A 175 -21.69 25.63 8.49
C VAL A 175 -22.02 27.02 9.02
N TRP A 176 -22.04 27.20 10.35
CA TRP A 176 -22.46 28.44 10.98
C TRP A 176 -21.40 29.53 10.88
N HIS A 177 -20.19 29.28 11.39
CA HIS A 177 -19.14 30.29 11.44
C HIS A 177 -18.45 30.46 10.08
N GLY A 178 -18.17 29.35 9.40
CA GLY A 178 -17.44 29.33 8.14
C GLY A 178 -18.27 29.86 6.98
N LEU A 179 -19.30 29.11 6.58
CA LEU A 179 -20.14 29.40 5.42
C LEU A 179 -21.14 30.52 5.71
N ALA A 180 -22.12 30.32 6.60
CA ALA A 180 -23.20 31.27 6.83
C ALA A 180 -22.71 32.63 7.39
N GLY A 181 -21.70 32.60 8.26
CA GLY A 181 -21.01 33.81 8.75
C GLY A 181 -20.00 34.41 7.78
N GLY A 182 -19.69 33.71 6.67
CA GLY A 182 -18.71 34.13 5.67
C GLY A 182 -17.27 34.22 6.18
N ARG A 183 -16.94 33.63 7.34
CA ARG A 183 -15.59 33.71 7.91
C ARG A 183 -14.60 32.81 7.15
N ALA A 184 -15.06 31.73 6.50
CA ALA A 184 -14.22 30.89 5.65
C ALA A 184 -13.66 31.66 4.44
N LEU A 185 -14.33 32.74 4.02
CA LEU A 185 -13.91 33.63 2.96
C LEU A 185 -13.00 34.78 3.45
N ARG A 186 -12.59 34.80 4.72
CA ARG A 186 -11.59 35.78 5.18
C ARG A 186 -10.19 35.38 4.72
N ARG A 187 -9.33 36.39 4.56
CA ARG A 187 -7.99 36.23 3.97
C ARG A 187 -7.17 35.14 4.66
N GLU A 188 -7.29 35.01 5.97
CA GLU A 188 -6.60 34.03 6.83
C GLU A 188 -7.11 32.59 6.63
N ALA A 189 -8.41 32.42 6.38
CA ALA A 189 -9.06 31.12 6.28
C ALA A 189 -9.15 30.57 4.84
N ARG A 190 -9.12 31.47 3.85
CA ARG A 190 -9.17 31.15 2.42
C ARG A 190 -8.28 30.00 1.95
N PRO A 191 -6.98 29.90 2.32
CA PRO A 191 -6.13 28.82 1.79
C PRO A 191 -6.66 27.44 2.21
N PHE A 192 -7.06 27.28 3.47
CA PHE A 192 -7.61 26.01 3.96
C PHE A 192 -9.03 25.76 3.45
N ALA A 193 -9.83 26.80 3.22
CA ALA A 193 -11.11 26.67 2.52
C ALA A 193 -10.93 26.19 1.07
N ALA A 194 -9.90 26.67 0.36
CA ALA A 194 -9.56 26.22 -0.99
C ALA A 194 -9.04 24.77 -0.99
N VAL A 195 -8.16 24.41 -0.05
CA VAL A 195 -7.69 23.02 0.14
C VAL A 195 -8.88 22.08 0.38
N LEU A 196 -9.81 22.46 1.25
CA LEU A 196 -11.02 21.68 1.53
C LEU A 196 -11.88 21.50 0.28
N LEU A 197 -12.09 22.57 -0.50
CA LEU A 197 -12.86 22.50 -1.75
C LEU A 197 -12.18 21.58 -2.79
N VAL A 198 -10.88 21.75 -3.02
CA VAL A 198 -10.12 20.92 -3.97
C VAL A 198 -10.12 19.47 -3.53
N ALA A 199 -9.90 19.19 -2.24
CA ALA A 199 -9.92 17.85 -1.68
C ALA A 199 -11.30 17.19 -1.80
N LEU A 200 -12.39 17.95 -1.60
CA LEU A 200 -13.75 17.45 -1.79
C LEU A 200 -14.01 17.09 -3.26
N LEU A 201 -13.68 18.00 -4.19
CA LEU A 201 -13.86 17.76 -5.62
C LEU A 201 -13.03 16.56 -6.10
N TYR A 202 -11.79 16.44 -5.59
CA TYR A 202 -10.93 15.29 -5.84
C TYR A 202 -11.56 14.00 -5.31
N ALA A 203 -12.02 14.00 -4.04
CA ALA A 203 -12.62 12.83 -3.39
C ALA A 203 -13.87 12.31 -4.09
N LEU A 204 -14.70 13.22 -4.61
CA LEU A 204 -15.91 12.89 -5.36
C LEU A 204 -15.63 12.18 -6.69
N GLY A 205 -14.39 12.16 -7.18
CA GLY A 205 -13.98 11.34 -8.33
C GLY A 205 -14.90 11.53 -9.54
N ARG A 206 -15.63 10.48 -9.93
CA ARG A 206 -16.52 10.46 -11.11
C ARG A 206 -17.64 11.49 -11.09
N TYR A 207 -17.98 12.04 -9.92
CA TYR A 207 -19.03 13.04 -9.78
C TYR A 207 -18.53 14.46 -10.04
N THR A 208 -17.23 14.65 -10.33
CA THR A 208 -16.65 15.94 -10.72
C THR A 208 -15.63 15.77 -11.85
N PRO A 209 -15.35 16.81 -12.65
CA PRO A 209 -14.32 16.74 -13.68
C PRO A 209 -12.89 16.85 -13.12
N LEU A 210 -12.72 17.19 -11.83
CA LEU A 210 -11.40 17.53 -11.28
C LEU A 210 -10.47 16.31 -11.23
N PHE A 211 -10.92 15.18 -10.67
CA PHE A 211 -10.07 14.00 -10.58
C PHE A 211 -9.68 13.47 -11.96
N PRO A 212 -10.61 13.28 -12.92
CA PRO A 212 -10.24 12.89 -14.29
C PRO A 212 -9.21 13.80 -14.94
N PHE A 213 -9.38 15.11 -14.79
CA PHE A 213 -8.43 16.10 -15.31
C PHE A 213 -7.03 15.93 -14.70
N LEU A 214 -6.95 15.86 -13.36
CA LEU A 214 -5.68 15.72 -12.65
C LEU A 214 -5.01 14.37 -12.96
N PHE A 215 -5.79 13.30 -13.09
CA PHE A 215 -5.30 11.97 -13.44
C PHE A 215 -4.59 11.94 -14.79
N GLN A 216 -5.10 12.70 -15.77
CA GLN A 216 -4.54 12.75 -17.11
C GLN A 216 -3.38 13.74 -17.28
N HIS A 217 -3.34 14.81 -16.48
CA HIS A 217 -2.45 15.95 -16.73
C HIS A 217 -1.43 16.25 -15.62
N VAL A 218 -1.62 15.72 -14.41
CA VAL A 218 -0.71 16.01 -13.29
C VAL A 218 0.16 14.77 -13.01
N PRO A 219 1.48 14.87 -13.24
CA PRO A 219 2.40 13.77 -13.01
C PRO A 219 2.28 13.20 -11.60
N GLY A 220 2.21 11.87 -11.52
CA GLY A 220 2.18 11.14 -10.27
C GLY A 220 0.78 10.92 -9.71
N ILE A 221 -0.28 11.57 -10.21
CA ILE A 221 -1.65 11.25 -9.80
C ILE A 221 -2.09 9.90 -10.36
N ASP A 222 -1.72 9.62 -11.61
CA ASP A 222 -1.91 8.35 -12.32
C ASP A 222 -1.24 7.15 -11.64
N LEU A 223 -0.13 7.38 -10.91
CA LEU A 223 0.53 6.36 -10.10
C LEU A 223 -0.33 5.89 -8.91
N PHE A 224 -1.30 6.69 -8.45
CA PHE A 224 -2.05 6.43 -7.22
C PHE A 224 -3.57 6.43 -7.43
N ARG A 225 -4.17 5.27 -7.16
CA ARG A 225 -5.38 4.79 -7.85
C ARG A 225 -6.72 5.11 -7.17
N ARG A 226 -6.82 6.14 -6.30
CA ARG A 226 -8.04 6.29 -5.46
C ARG A 226 -8.54 7.72 -5.20
N PRO A 227 -9.59 8.23 -5.90
CA PRO A 227 -10.15 9.55 -5.62
C PRO A 227 -10.49 9.75 -4.14
N VAL A 228 -11.13 8.77 -3.49
CA VAL A 228 -11.52 8.85 -2.06
C VAL A 228 -10.34 9.13 -1.10
N GLY A 229 -9.09 8.90 -1.52
CA GLY A 229 -7.90 9.32 -0.77
C GLY A 229 -7.84 10.83 -0.48
N GLY A 230 -8.55 11.66 -1.27
CA GLY A 230 -8.73 13.10 -1.01
C GLY A 230 -9.43 13.40 0.33
N THR A 231 -10.16 12.44 0.91
CA THR A 231 -10.83 12.61 2.22
C THR A 231 -9.84 12.84 3.37
N PHE A 232 -8.61 12.33 3.29
CA PHE A 232 -7.58 12.68 4.27
C PHE A 232 -7.23 14.17 4.20
N ILE A 233 -7.02 14.71 2.99
CA ILE A 233 -6.73 16.14 2.81
C ILE A 233 -7.92 17.00 3.22
N LEU A 234 -9.14 16.52 2.95
CA LEU A 234 -10.38 17.15 3.38
C LEU A 234 -10.43 17.29 4.91
N LEU A 235 -10.16 16.21 5.65
CA LEU A 235 -10.14 16.21 7.12
C LEU A 235 -9.02 17.11 7.67
N ALA A 236 -7.85 17.14 7.05
CA ALA A 236 -6.76 18.02 7.45
C ALA A 236 -7.16 19.49 7.26
N GLY A 237 -7.72 19.82 6.09
CA GLY A 237 -8.24 21.15 5.79
C GLY A 237 -9.36 21.58 6.75
N LEU A 238 -10.28 20.66 7.06
CA LEU A 238 -11.34 20.87 8.04
C LEU A 238 -10.77 21.19 9.43
N ALA A 239 -9.81 20.41 9.93
CA ALA A 239 -9.21 20.63 11.24
C ALA A 239 -8.56 22.01 11.38
N TYR A 240 -7.80 22.45 10.37
CA TYR A 240 -7.21 23.79 10.34
C TYR A 240 -8.27 24.89 10.27
N LEU A 241 -9.24 24.75 9.36
CA LEU A 241 -10.29 25.73 9.16
C LEU A 241 -11.16 25.88 10.42
N THR A 242 -11.58 24.78 11.04
CA THR A 242 -12.42 24.82 12.24
C THR A 242 -11.64 25.29 13.47
N GLY A 243 -10.35 24.94 13.60
CA GLY A 243 -9.47 25.51 14.63
C GLY A 243 -9.34 27.04 14.52
N TRP A 244 -9.22 27.55 13.28
CA TRP A 244 -9.24 29.00 13.06
C TRP A 244 -10.62 29.62 13.36
N LEU A 245 -11.73 28.98 12.94
CA LEU A 245 -13.09 29.47 13.23
C LEU A 245 -13.40 29.47 14.73
N ALA A 246 -12.89 28.49 15.46
CA ALA A 246 -12.96 28.40 16.91
C ALA A 246 -12.18 29.55 17.57
N THR A 247 -10.97 29.85 17.08
CA THR A 247 -10.19 31.01 17.52
C THR A 247 -10.91 32.33 17.24
N ALA A 248 -11.52 32.47 16.05
CA ALA A 248 -12.32 33.64 15.69
C ALA A 248 -13.55 33.79 16.59
N TYR A 249 -14.19 32.69 17.00
CA TYR A 249 -15.28 32.72 17.97
C TYR A 249 -14.84 33.26 19.33
N VAL A 250 -13.72 32.80 19.87
CA VAL A 250 -13.22 33.28 21.17
C VAL A 250 -12.95 34.79 21.14
N ARG A 251 -12.33 35.27 20.06
CA ARG A 251 -11.96 36.68 19.90
C ARG A 251 -13.15 37.58 19.60
N GLU A 252 -14.01 37.18 18.66
CA GLU A 252 -15.04 38.06 18.09
C GLU A 252 -16.47 37.67 18.48
N GLY A 253 -16.70 36.44 18.96
CA GLY A 253 -18.02 35.90 19.25
C GLY A 253 -18.68 35.27 18.02
N ALA A 254 -19.99 35.04 18.11
CA ALA A 254 -20.79 34.54 16.99
C ALA A 254 -20.79 35.55 15.82
N PRO A 255 -20.71 35.09 14.56
CA PRO A 255 -20.75 35.98 13.41
C PRO A 255 -22.16 36.53 13.17
N VAL A 256 -22.23 37.64 12.44
CA VAL A 256 -23.46 38.07 11.77
C VAL A 256 -23.67 37.17 10.56
N LEU A 257 -24.86 36.55 10.48
CA LEU A 257 -25.22 35.67 9.36
C LEU A 257 -25.47 36.48 8.09
N LYS A 258 -24.93 36.00 6.97
CA LYS A 258 -25.18 36.58 5.65
C LYS A 258 -26.23 35.74 4.95
N LEU A 259 -27.40 36.32 4.66
CA LEU A 259 -28.56 35.60 4.14
C LEU A 259 -28.26 34.71 2.91
N PRO A 260 -27.53 35.16 1.87
CA PRO A 260 -27.22 34.30 0.73
C PRO A 260 -26.42 33.05 1.12
N TRP A 261 -25.44 33.21 2.00
CA TRP A 261 -24.60 32.12 2.46
C TRP A 261 -25.31 31.19 3.43
N LEU A 262 -26.23 31.73 4.24
CA LEU A 262 -27.11 30.93 5.09
C LEU A 262 -28.03 30.04 4.24
N ILE A 263 -28.62 30.59 3.17
CA ILE A 263 -29.46 29.83 2.23
C ILE A 263 -28.65 28.74 1.55
N VAL A 264 -27.47 29.08 1.00
CA VAL A 264 -26.59 28.09 0.33
C VAL A 264 -26.15 26.99 1.30
N ALA A 265 -25.73 27.33 2.51
CA ALA A 265 -25.29 26.36 3.50
C ALA A 265 -26.47 25.48 3.98
N GLY A 266 -27.63 26.08 4.26
CA GLY A 266 -28.83 25.35 4.67
C GLY A 266 -29.34 24.42 3.57
N ALA A 267 -29.42 24.89 2.33
CA ALA A 267 -29.81 24.08 1.17
C ALA A 267 -28.83 22.94 0.92
N GLY A 268 -27.51 23.19 1.05
CA GLY A 268 -26.49 22.16 0.90
C GLY A 268 -26.61 21.05 1.95
N VAL A 269 -26.71 21.41 3.24
CA VAL A 269 -26.90 20.43 4.32
C VAL A 269 -28.21 19.66 4.13
N THR A 270 -29.30 20.36 3.87
CA THR A 270 -30.62 19.74 3.68
C THR A 270 -30.61 18.79 2.48
N GLY A 271 -30.03 19.21 1.35
CA GLY A 271 -29.94 18.40 0.14
C GLY A 271 -29.16 17.11 0.37
N VAL A 272 -28.04 17.17 1.08
CA VAL A 272 -27.24 15.98 1.43
C VAL A 272 -28.01 15.04 2.36
N LEU A 273 -28.72 15.56 3.36
CA LEU A 273 -29.52 14.73 4.28
C LEU A 273 -30.74 14.10 3.59
N VAL A 274 -31.43 14.84 2.73
CA VAL A 274 -32.52 14.32 1.90
C VAL A 274 -32.01 13.21 0.99
N TRP A 275 -30.84 13.38 0.38
CA TRP A 275 -30.23 12.34 -0.45
C TRP A 275 -29.89 11.09 0.38
N ALA A 276 -29.36 11.24 1.58
CA ALA A 276 -29.08 10.11 2.47
C ALA A 276 -30.36 9.35 2.89
N LEU A 277 -31.45 10.06 3.16
CA LEU A 277 -32.76 9.46 3.42
C LEU A 277 -33.30 8.73 2.18
N ALA A 278 -33.23 9.35 1.01
CA ALA A 278 -33.67 8.75 -0.25
C ALA A 278 -32.85 7.49 -0.60
N PHE A 279 -31.54 7.50 -0.35
CA PHE A 279 -30.69 6.33 -0.52
C PHE A 279 -31.05 5.23 0.49
N SER A 280 -31.21 5.59 1.77
CA SER A 280 -31.57 4.63 2.82
C SER A 280 -32.95 3.99 2.59
N ALA A 281 -33.88 4.71 1.95
CA ALA A 281 -35.19 4.18 1.57
C ALA A 281 -35.10 3.02 0.56
N GLN A 282 -34.07 2.97 -0.28
CA GLN A 282 -33.88 1.88 -1.25
C GLN A 282 -33.59 0.52 -0.60
N SER A 283 -33.15 0.52 0.67
CA SER A 283 -32.83 -0.67 1.45
C SER A 283 -33.71 -0.83 2.70
N ASP A 284 -34.87 -0.16 2.74
CA ASP A 284 -35.80 -0.15 3.88
C ASP A 284 -35.16 0.32 5.22
N ASN A 285 -34.14 1.17 5.13
CA ASN A 285 -33.43 1.73 6.29
C ASN A 285 -33.73 3.23 6.52
N ALA A 286 -34.71 3.81 5.80
CA ALA A 286 -35.06 5.23 5.95
C ALA A 286 -35.45 5.62 7.38
N GLY A 287 -36.18 4.76 8.10
CA GLY A 287 -36.53 4.99 9.50
C GLY A 287 -35.29 5.05 10.43
N LYS A 288 -34.29 4.20 10.19
CA LYS A 288 -33.02 4.20 10.95
C LYS A 288 -32.22 5.47 10.68
N ALA A 289 -32.08 5.85 9.41
CA ALA A 289 -31.40 7.09 9.02
C ALA A 289 -32.11 8.33 9.59
N GLY A 290 -33.44 8.38 9.52
CA GLY A 290 -34.25 9.44 10.11
C GLY A 290 -34.10 9.55 11.63
N LEU A 291 -33.98 8.41 12.33
CA LEU A 291 -33.72 8.38 13.76
C LEU A 291 -32.35 8.95 14.11
N GLU A 292 -31.28 8.64 13.36
CA GLU A 292 -29.95 9.25 13.60
C GLU A 292 -29.96 10.76 13.33
N ILE A 293 -30.67 11.23 12.29
CA ILE A 293 -30.86 12.66 12.05
C ILE A 293 -31.57 13.31 13.24
N ALA A 294 -32.65 12.70 13.74
CA ALA A 294 -33.39 13.20 14.89
C ALA A 294 -32.53 13.26 16.16
N LYS A 295 -31.63 12.29 16.38
CA LYS A 295 -30.66 12.29 17.50
C LYS A 295 -29.63 13.41 17.39
N ALA A 296 -29.24 13.83 16.19
CA ALA A 296 -28.24 14.87 15.99
C ALA A 296 -28.77 16.28 16.29
N LEU A 297 -30.05 16.56 16.02
CA LEU A 297 -30.68 17.86 16.24
C LEU A 297 -30.52 18.43 17.67
N PRO A 298 -30.84 17.69 18.76
CA PRO A 298 -30.66 18.22 20.12
C PRO A 298 -29.19 18.45 20.47
N LEU A 299 -28.25 17.71 19.87
CA LEU A 299 -26.81 17.94 20.07
C LEU A 299 -26.39 19.28 19.46
N TYR A 300 -26.79 19.55 18.21
CA TYR A 300 -26.54 20.84 17.57
C TYR A 300 -27.19 22.00 18.32
N ALA A 301 -28.43 21.85 18.75
CA ALA A 301 -29.12 22.87 19.55
C ALA A 301 -28.37 23.17 20.85
N SER A 302 -27.92 22.13 21.56
CA SER A 302 -27.15 22.27 22.80
C SER A 302 -25.82 22.98 22.59
N LEU A 303 -25.10 22.65 21.51
CA LEU A 303 -23.85 23.33 21.14
C LEU A 303 -24.08 24.80 20.77
N ILE A 304 -25.16 25.11 20.03
CA ILE A 304 -25.53 26.50 19.70
C ILE A 304 -25.80 27.29 20.98
N VAL A 305 -26.61 26.76 21.90
CA VAL A 305 -26.92 27.40 23.18
C VAL A 305 -25.64 27.63 23.99
N LEU A 306 -24.79 26.61 24.10
CA LEU A 306 -23.50 26.68 24.80
C LEU A 306 -22.60 27.79 24.22
N LEU A 307 -22.58 27.98 22.90
CA LEU A 307 -21.74 28.97 22.24
C LEU A 307 -22.36 30.39 22.21
N LEU A 308 -23.68 30.53 22.33
CA LEU A 308 -24.34 31.85 22.37
C LEU A 308 -24.42 32.47 23.78
N TRP A 309 -24.40 31.62 24.82
CA TRP A 309 -24.47 32.03 26.22
C TRP A 309 -23.35 33.01 26.65
N PRO A 310 -22.05 32.76 26.35
CA PRO A 310 -20.97 33.53 26.93
C PRO A 310 -20.76 34.89 26.23
N LYS A 311 -20.67 35.96 27.02
CA LYS A 311 -20.49 37.33 26.49
C LYS A 311 -19.04 37.82 26.47
N THR A 312 -18.17 37.29 27.33
CA THR A 312 -16.76 37.71 27.44
C THR A 312 -15.82 36.73 26.73
N PRO A 313 -14.64 37.17 26.23
CA PRO A 313 -13.68 36.27 25.58
C PRO A 313 -13.25 35.09 26.45
N ARG A 314 -13.05 35.30 27.75
CA ARG A 314 -12.71 34.22 28.70
C ARG A 314 -13.83 33.19 28.82
N ALA A 315 -15.08 33.65 28.94
CA ALA A 315 -16.22 32.75 29.04
C ALA A 315 -16.47 31.99 27.72
N ARG A 316 -16.23 32.63 26.56
CA ARG A 316 -16.26 31.97 25.25
C ARG A 316 -15.17 30.90 25.11
N ALA A 317 -13.96 31.17 25.61
CA ALA A 317 -12.90 30.18 25.63
C ALA A 317 -13.30 28.95 26.48
N LEU A 318 -13.88 29.16 27.66
CA LEU A 318 -14.37 28.06 28.51
C LEU A 318 -15.49 27.24 27.83
N ALA A 319 -16.47 27.92 27.24
CA ALA A 319 -17.56 27.24 26.51
C ALA A 319 -17.05 26.47 25.30
N LEU A 320 -16.12 27.04 24.54
CA LEU A 320 -15.47 26.35 23.43
C LEU A 320 -14.66 25.14 23.92
N SER A 321 -13.89 25.26 25.01
CA SER A 321 -13.16 24.13 25.61
C SER A 321 -14.11 23.01 26.02
N ALA A 322 -15.26 23.34 26.62
CA ALA A 322 -16.29 22.36 26.95
C ALA A 322 -16.88 21.70 25.69
N ALA A 323 -17.14 22.46 24.63
CA ALA A 323 -17.60 21.93 23.36
C ALA A 323 -16.56 21.02 22.67
N VAL A 324 -15.28 21.36 22.75
CA VAL A 324 -14.16 20.54 22.24
C VAL A 324 -14.06 19.24 23.04
N ALA A 325 -14.14 19.30 24.37
CA ALA A 325 -14.15 18.11 25.22
C ALA A 325 -15.36 17.20 24.91
N PHE A 326 -16.55 17.79 24.71
CA PHE A 326 -17.72 17.08 24.25
C PHE A 326 -17.48 16.39 22.89
N THR A 327 -16.89 17.08 21.92
CA THR A 327 -16.55 16.50 20.61
C THR A 327 -15.55 15.34 20.74
N GLY A 328 -14.55 15.45 21.62
CA GLY A 328 -13.65 14.34 21.93
C GLY A 328 -14.40 13.12 22.47
N GLY A 329 -15.30 13.34 23.44
CA GLY A 329 -16.18 12.29 23.96
C GLY A 329 -17.12 11.71 22.91
N GLU A 330 -17.69 12.54 22.03
CA GLU A 330 -18.56 12.13 20.93
C GLU A 330 -17.82 11.24 19.93
N LEU A 331 -16.60 11.59 19.53
CA LEU A 331 -15.78 10.78 18.61
C LEU A 331 -15.44 9.41 19.21
N ILE A 332 -15.12 9.36 20.52
CA ILE A 332 -14.87 8.11 21.26
C ILE A 332 -16.14 7.27 21.31
N LEU A 333 -17.26 7.87 21.72
CA LEU A 333 -18.55 7.20 21.82
C LEU A 333 -18.95 6.65 20.45
N ARG A 334 -18.90 7.44 19.38
CA ARG A 334 -19.31 7.01 18.03
C ARG A 334 -18.36 6.01 17.38
N ASN A 335 -17.29 5.60 18.07
CA ASN A 335 -16.32 4.62 17.58
C ASN A 335 -15.65 5.08 16.27
N ALA A 336 -15.58 6.42 16.06
CA ALA A 336 -15.11 7.03 14.82
C ALA A 336 -13.63 6.67 14.51
N ALA A 337 -12.90 6.11 15.47
CA ALA A 337 -11.49 5.76 15.34
C ALA A 337 -11.16 4.27 15.61
N THR A 338 -12.11 3.44 16.03
CA THR A 338 -11.78 2.17 16.71
C THR A 338 -11.65 0.97 15.77
N VAL A 339 -12.36 0.96 14.64
CA VAL A 339 -12.19 -0.09 13.60
C VAL A 339 -10.85 0.05 12.87
N LEU A 340 -10.26 1.24 12.90
CA LEU A 340 -9.00 1.52 12.22
C LEU A 340 -7.77 0.92 12.94
N ASN A 341 -7.90 0.48 14.21
CA ASN A 341 -6.76 0.12 15.06
C ASN A 341 -6.85 -1.25 15.73
N ALA A 342 -7.02 -2.28 14.90
CA ALA A 342 -6.83 -3.71 15.20
C ALA A 342 -8.09 -4.47 15.61
N GLU A 343 -8.27 -5.60 14.92
CA GLU A 343 -9.08 -6.71 15.36
C GLU A 343 -8.70 -7.14 16.79
N PRO A 344 -9.58 -7.83 17.53
CA PRO A 344 -9.26 -8.34 18.86
C PRO A 344 -7.92 -9.08 18.88
N ARG A 345 -7.12 -8.92 19.94
CA ARG A 345 -5.80 -9.59 20.08
C ARG A 345 -5.88 -11.10 19.83
N SER A 346 -7.02 -11.73 20.12
CA SER A 346 -7.26 -13.15 19.82
C SER A 346 -7.09 -13.52 18.34
N ILE A 347 -7.41 -12.61 17.40
CA ILE A 347 -7.20 -12.82 15.97
C ILE A 347 -5.71 -12.91 15.64
N TYR A 348 -4.88 -12.13 16.35
CA TYR A 348 -3.43 -12.09 16.18
C TYR A 348 -2.66 -12.98 17.15
N ALA A 349 -3.33 -13.65 18.09
CA ALA A 349 -2.69 -14.54 19.05
C ALA A 349 -1.88 -15.64 18.35
N MET A 350 -2.33 -16.07 17.16
CA MET A 350 -1.61 -16.98 16.29
C MET A 350 -0.23 -16.47 15.84
N LEU A 351 0.01 -15.15 15.80
CA LEU A 351 1.33 -14.60 15.46
C LEU A 351 2.31 -14.67 16.65
N GLU A 352 1.80 -14.80 17.89
CA GLU A 352 2.60 -14.97 19.10
C GLU A 352 2.83 -16.46 19.42
N LYS A 353 1.78 -17.27 19.31
CA LYS A 353 1.81 -18.72 19.55
C LYS A 353 0.89 -19.44 18.58
N PRO A 354 1.32 -20.57 17.99
CA PRO A 354 0.49 -21.32 17.06
C PRO A 354 -0.75 -21.87 17.76
N THR A 355 -1.91 -21.71 17.14
CA THR A 355 -3.16 -22.37 17.54
C THR A 355 -3.08 -23.88 17.30
N ASP A 356 -3.99 -24.67 17.86
CA ASP A 356 -3.99 -26.14 17.69
C ASP A 356 -4.04 -26.56 16.21
N ASP A 357 -4.90 -25.91 15.41
CA ASP A 357 -4.98 -26.15 13.96
C ASP A 357 -3.64 -25.82 13.26
N THR A 358 -2.98 -24.75 13.67
CA THR A 358 -1.68 -24.33 13.12
C THR A 358 -0.57 -25.28 13.50
N ASN A 359 -0.51 -25.68 14.77
CA ASN A 359 0.42 -26.68 15.24
C ASN A 359 0.26 -27.99 14.50
N THR A 360 -0.98 -28.38 14.20
CA THR A 360 -1.27 -29.59 13.42
C THR A 360 -0.67 -29.49 12.02
N ILE A 361 -0.87 -28.37 11.32
CA ILE A 361 -0.31 -28.15 9.97
C ILE A 361 1.22 -28.13 9.99
N LEU A 362 1.82 -27.36 10.91
CA LEU A 362 3.27 -27.25 11.05
C LEU A 362 3.92 -28.58 11.41
N THR A 363 3.29 -29.34 12.31
CA THR A 363 3.80 -30.65 12.73
C THR A 363 3.70 -31.67 11.60
N ALA A 364 2.58 -31.68 10.86
CA ALA A 364 2.41 -32.58 9.72
C ALA A 364 3.49 -32.36 8.64
N ILE A 365 3.73 -31.10 8.25
CA ILE A 365 4.78 -30.78 7.26
C ILE A 365 6.16 -31.20 7.79
N ARG A 366 6.53 -30.77 9.01
CA ARG A 366 7.87 -31.05 9.57
C ARG A 366 8.11 -32.54 9.84
N GLN A 367 7.09 -33.29 10.24
CA GLN A 367 7.19 -34.73 10.43
C GLN A 367 7.41 -35.44 9.10
N ASP A 368 6.69 -35.01 8.08
CA ASP A 368 6.78 -35.54 6.73
C ASP A 368 8.14 -35.22 6.07
N GLU A 369 8.67 -34.01 6.28
CA GLU A 369 10.04 -33.63 5.89
C GLU A 369 11.10 -34.55 6.53
N ARG A 370 10.99 -34.82 7.84
CA ARG A 370 11.98 -35.63 8.59
C ARG A 370 11.93 -37.12 8.26
N SER A 371 10.74 -37.65 8.02
CA SER A 371 10.53 -39.08 7.72
C SER A 371 10.70 -39.41 6.24
N ASN A 372 10.53 -38.41 5.38
CA ASN A 372 10.75 -38.34 3.93
C ASN A 372 12.22 -38.43 3.45
N PRO A 373 12.87 -39.57 3.13
CA PRO A 373 14.25 -39.51 2.59
C PRO A 373 14.39 -38.76 1.26
N LYS A 374 13.30 -38.55 0.52
CA LYS A 374 13.24 -37.76 -0.72
C LYS A 374 12.89 -36.29 -0.50
N SER A 375 12.62 -35.87 0.74
CA SER A 375 12.28 -34.48 1.00
C SER A 375 13.47 -33.57 0.77
N LEU A 376 13.21 -32.38 0.23
CA LEU A 376 14.25 -31.41 -0.05
C LEU A 376 14.83 -30.85 1.26
N ALA A 377 16.09 -30.44 1.23
CA ALA A 377 16.71 -29.78 2.39
C ALA A 377 16.03 -28.44 2.75
N ARG A 378 15.41 -27.77 1.75
CA ARG A 378 14.68 -26.50 1.90
C ARG A 378 13.48 -26.46 0.94
N PRO A 379 12.38 -27.17 1.26
CA PRO A 379 11.19 -27.19 0.42
C PRO A 379 10.46 -25.85 0.45
N ARG A 380 9.72 -25.53 -0.62
CA ARG A 380 8.70 -24.47 -0.60
C ARG A 380 7.30 -25.03 -0.37
N VAL A 381 6.44 -24.19 0.17
CA VAL A 381 5.01 -24.43 0.35
C VAL A 381 4.19 -23.42 -0.44
N GLU A 382 2.99 -23.79 -0.88
CA GLU A 382 1.97 -22.86 -1.37
C GLU A 382 0.72 -23.02 -0.51
N ILE A 383 0.34 -21.96 0.19
CA ILE A 383 -0.81 -21.96 1.12
C ILE A 383 -1.93 -21.16 0.48
N VAL A 384 -3.08 -21.77 0.18
CA VAL A 384 -4.18 -21.11 -0.52
C VAL A 384 -5.52 -21.42 0.14
N GLY A 385 -6.38 -20.42 0.27
CA GLY A 385 -7.71 -20.52 0.89
C GLY A 385 -7.70 -20.36 2.42
N LEU A 386 -6.52 -20.37 3.06
CA LEU A 386 -6.42 -20.17 4.51
C LEU A 386 -6.37 -18.66 4.82
N GLY A 387 -7.42 -18.16 5.46
CA GLY A 387 -7.56 -16.75 5.82
C GLY A 387 -6.92 -16.33 7.14
N GLY A 388 -7.18 -15.07 7.50
CA GLY A 388 -6.71 -14.45 8.73
C GLY A 388 -5.17 -14.46 8.84
N PRO A 389 -4.61 -14.97 9.95
CA PRO A 389 -3.17 -14.90 10.23
C PRO A 389 -2.29 -15.70 9.23
N TRP A 390 -2.85 -16.65 8.49
CA TRP A 390 -2.09 -17.48 7.53
C TRP A 390 -1.46 -16.70 6.39
N GLN A 391 -1.91 -15.47 6.12
CA GLN A 391 -1.27 -14.56 5.16
C GLN A 391 0.18 -14.25 5.54
N ASN A 392 0.50 -14.17 6.84
CA ASN A 392 1.84 -13.84 7.34
C ASN A 392 2.46 -14.96 8.19
N ALA A 393 1.69 -15.97 8.57
CA ALA A 393 2.15 -17.03 9.48
C ALA A 393 3.31 -17.86 8.91
N SER A 394 3.35 -18.08 7.59
CA SER A 394 4.44 -18.82 6.95
C SER A 394 5.80 -18.21 7.25
N MET A 395 5.91 -16.87 7.19
CA MET A 395 7.14 -16.14 7.52
C MET A 395 7.53 -16.31 8.99
N LEU A 396 6.57 -16.24 9.91
CA LEU A 396 6.82 -16.39 11.35
C LEU A 396 7.27 -17.81 11.74
N TYR A 397 6.76 -18.82 11.05
CA TYR A 397 7.02 -20.23 11.36
C TYR A 397 8.10 -20.88 10.48
N GLY A 398 8.76 -20.09 9.63
CA GLY A 398 9.88 -20.55 8.80
C GLY A 398 9.46 -21.43 7.63
N LEU A 399 8.20 -21.32 7.17
CA LEU A 399 7.74 -21.96 5.95
C LEU A 399 8.02 -21.04 4.75
N GLU A 400 8.82 -21.49 3.79
CA GLU A 400 9.12 -20.71 2.58
C GLU A 400 7.95 -20.76 1.59
N ALA A 401 7.06 -19.78 1.66
CA ALA A 401 5.88 -19.72 0.81
C ALA A 401 6.19 -19.14 -0.59
N THR A 402 5.63 -19.74 -1.66
CA THR A 402 5.75 -19.25 -3.04
C THR A 402 4.86 -18.03 -3.33
N ASN A 403 3.75 -17.88 -2.62
CA ASN A 403 2.77 -16.83 -2.86
C ASN A 403 2.88 -15.64 -1.88
N GLY A 404 3.22 -15.90 -0.61
CA GLY A 404 3.40 -14.87 0.43
C GLY A 404 2.19 -13.92 0.56
N TYR A 405 2.39 -12.78 1.25
CA TYR A 405 1.44 -11.67 1.26
C TYR A 405 2.17 -10.37 0.91
N ASN A 406 2.11 -9.97 -0.36
CA ASN A 406 2.63 -8.69 -0.81
C ASN A 406 1.85 -8.17 -2.02
N PRO A 407 1.24 -6.97 -1.95
CA PRO A 407 0.58 -6.35 -3.11
C PRO A 407 1.55 -5.86 -4.19
N LEU A 408 2.86 -5.83 -3.90
CA LEU A 408 3.93 -5.53 -4.85
C LEU A 408 4.83 -6.77 -5.00
N ARG A 409 4.80 -7.40 -6.17
CA ARG A 409 5.60 -8.58 -6.50
C ARG A 409 6.55 -8.26 -7.64
N ILE A 410 7.60 -9.06 -7.78
CA ILE A 410 8.47 -9.02 -8.96
C ILE A 410 7.63 -9.37 -10.18
N GLY A 411 7.56 -8.46 -11.15
CA GLY A 411 6.69 -8.50 -12.32
C GLY A 411 6.82 -9.81 -13.11
N PRO A 412 8.04 -10.23 -13.50
CA PRO A 412 8.27 -11.51 -14.16
C PRO A 412 7.68 -12.72 -13.41
N TYR A 413 7.81 -12.74 -12.08
CA TYR A 413 7.23 -13.82 -11.26
C TYR A 413 5.70 -13.78 -11.30
N ASP A 414 5.09 -12.61 -11.22
CA ASP A 414 3.63 -12.47 -11.29
C ASP A 414 3.07 -12.86 -12.65
N ARG A 415 3.76 -12.51 -13.75
CA ARG A 415 3.35 -12.90 -15.12
C ARG A 415 3.42 -14.40 -15.33
N LEU A 416 4.53 -15.03 -14.92
CA LEU A 416 4.75 -16.47 -15.16
C LEU A 416 4.03 -17.39 -14.16
N VAL A 417 3.87 -16.98 -12.90
CA VAL A 417 3.29 -17.83 -11.85
C VAL A 417 1.85 -17.44 -11.52
N ALA A 418 1.51 -16.16 -11.62
CA ALA A 418 0.22 -15.57 -11.24
C ALA A 418 -0.33 -16.05 -9.88
N PRO A 419 0.44 -15.89 -8.78
CA PRO A 419 0.05 -16.37 -7.45
C PRO A 419 -1.22 -15.67 -6.92
N GLY A 420 -1.58 -14.50 -7.45
CA GLY A 420 -2.70 -13.69 -7.00
C GLY A 420 -2.31 -12.73 -5.87
N GLU A 421 -3.16 -11.73 -5.64
CA GLU A 421 -2.88 -10.71 -4.62
C GLU A 421 -3.06 -11.17 -3.19
N ALA A 422 -3.96 -12.13 -2.97
CA ALA A 422 -4.32 -12.53 -1.63
C ALA A 422 -4.50 -14.05 -1.54
N PRO A 423 -3.62 -14.76 -0.81
CA PRO A 423 -3.65 -16.22 -0.75
C PRO A 423 -4.82 -16.77 0.06
N TYR A 424 -5.54 -15.93 0.82
CA TYR A 424 -6.69 -16.39 1.62
C TYR A 424 -7.88 -16.86 0.79
N THR A 425 -7.90 -16.56 -0.51
CA THR A 425 -8.98 -16.97 -1.41
C THR A 425 -8.42 -17.56 -2.69
N LEU A 426 -8.96 -18.72 -3.08
CA LEU A 426 -8.62 -19.35 -4.36
C LEU A 426 -9.04 -18.48 -5.56
N VAL A 427 -9.97 -17.54 -5.39
CA VAL A 427 -10.44 -16.66 -6.48
C VAL A 427 -9.31 -15.82 -7.06
N HIS A 428 -8.32 -15.43 -6.24
CA HIS A 428 -7.21 -14.60 -6.70
C HIS A 428 -6.09 -15.42 -7.38
N ARG A 429 -6.03 -16.73 -7.12
CA ARG A 429 -5.01 -17.61 -7.68
C ARG A 429 -5.38 -18.00 -9.12
N ARG A 430 -4.57 -17.57 -10.09
CA ARG A 430 -4.78 -17.86 -11.53
C ARG A 430 -3.73 -18.84 -12.02
N PHE A 431 -4.03 -19.64 -13.05
CA PHE A 431 -3.09 -20.64 -13.60
C PHE A 431 -2.79 -20.33 -15.08
N PRO A 432 -1.74 -19.56 -15.38
CA PRO A 432 -1.36 -19.18 -16.74
C PRO A 432 -0.79 -20.38 -17.52
N THR A 433 -0.52 -20.20 -18.81
CA THR A 433 0.10 -21.21 -19.68
C THR A 433 1.47 -21.66 -19.20
N SER A 434 2.26 -20.74 -18.65
CA SER A 434 3.55 -20.98 -17.98
C SER A 434 3.43 -21.76 -16.66
N PHE A 435 2.27 -21.69 -15.99
CA PHE A 435 2.00 -22.38 -14.72
C PHE A 435 0.57 -22.98 -14.72
N PRO A 436 0.32 -24.03 -15.54
CA PRO A 436 -1.04 -24.53 -15.78
C PRO A 436 -1.63 -25.33 -14.60
N GLY A 437 -0.79 -25.65 -13.62
CA GLY A 437 -1.08 -26.44 -12.43
C GLY A 437 0.23 -26.82 -11.72
N TYR A 438 0.17 -27.60 -10.65
CA TYR A 438 1.36 -27.92 -9.85
C TYR A 438 2.25 -29.02 -10.46
N ASN A 439 1.78 -29.76 -11.48
CA ASN A 439 2.61 -30.70 -12.25
C ASN A 439 3.18 -30.04 -13.53
N CYS A 440 3.92 -28.94 -13.37
CA CYS A 440 4.62 -28.27 -14.47
C CYS A 440 6.10 -28.04 -14.11
N LEU A 441 6.95 -27.79 -15.12
CA LEU A 441 8.38 -27.56 -14.90
C LEU A 441 8.64 -26.41 -13.92
N LEU A 442 7.95 -25.27 -14.10
CA LEU A 442 8.15 -24.10 -13.25
C LEU A 442 7.84 -24.36 -11.78
N SER A 443 6.75 -25.10 -11.48
CA SER A 443 6.43 -25.57 -10.12
C SER A 443 7.57 -26.40 -9.51
N ARG A 444 8.19 -27.27 -10.33
CA ARG A 444 9.32 -28.11 -9.91
C ARG A 444 10.56 -27.26 -9.63
N LEU A 445 10.92 -26.33 -10.52
CA LEU A 445 12.09 -25.45 -10.34
C LEU A 445 11.93 -24.52 -9.14
N LEU A 446 10.71 -24.07 -8.83
CA LEU A 446 10.44 -23.34 -7.59
C LEU A 446 10.70 -24.16 -6.32
N GLY A 447 10.92 -25.48 -6.43
CA GLY A 447 11.08 -26.37 -5.30
C GLY A 447 9.80 -26.48 -4.47
N LEU A 448 8.64 -26.32 -5.10
CA LEU A 448 7.35 -26.46 -4.44
C LEU A 448 7.13 -27.93 -4.10
N GLU A 449 7.23 -28.27 -2.83
CA GLU A 449 7.03 -29.64 -2.33
C GLU A 449 5.66 -29.78 -1.67
N TYR A 450 5.13 -28.71 -1.07
CA TYR A 450 3.89 -28.76 -0.28
C TYR A 450 2.83 -27.80 -0.80
N VAL A 451 1.58 -28.26 -0.84
CA VAL A 451 0.40 -27.42 -1.08
C VAL A 451 -0.57 -27.58 0.08
N VAL A 452 -0.96 -26.47 0.69
CA VAL A 452 -1.91 -26.42 1.81
C VAL A 452 -3.19 -25.72 1.35
N LEU A 453 -4.32 -26.40 1.48
CA LEU A 453 -5.63 -25.94 1.00
C LEU A 453 -6.68 -25.92 2.12
N ASP A 454 -7.65 -25.03 2.00
CA ASP A 454 -8.87 -24.97 2.84
C ASP A 454 -9.96 -25.96 2.41
N ARG A 455 -9.69 -26.76 1.37
CA ARG A 455 -10.60 -27.75 0.77
C ARG A 455 -9.82 -28.87 0.07
N PRO A 456 -10.45 -30.01 -0.24
CA PRO A 456 -9.81 -31.05 -1.04
C PRO A 456 -9.38 -30.55 -2.42
N ILE A 457 -8.24 -31.02 -2.93
CA ILE A 457 -7.72 -30.64 -4.25
C ILE A 457 -8.69 -30.96 -5.41
N ASP A 458 -9.49 -32.02 -5.25
CA ASP A 458 -10.50 -32.43 -6.23
C ASP A 458 -11.65 -31.42 -6.38
N GLN A 459 -11.87 -30.59 -5.35
CA GLN A 459 -12.84 -29.50 -5.37
C GLN A 459 -12.24 -28.21 -5.95
N VAL A 460 -11.01 -28.26 -6.48
CA VAL A 460 -10.38 -27.16 -7.22
C VAL A 460 -10.26 -27.60 -8.69
N PRO A 461 -11.25 -27.27 -9.55
CA PRO A 461 -11.35 -27.85 -10.90
C PRO A 461 -10.12 -27.65 -11.78
N SER A 462 -9.41 -26.54 -11.62
CA SER A 462 -8.16 -26.26 -12.34
C SER A 462 -7.01 -27.19 -11.95
N LEU A 463 -7.00 -27.70 -10.71
CA LEU A 463 -5.89 -28.45 -10.14
C LEU A 463 -6.10 -29.96 -10.12
N ALA A 464 -7.33 -30.44 -9.95
CA ALA A 464 -7.67 -31.86 -9.77
C ALA A 464 -7.09 -32.78 -10.87
N ARG A 465 -7.03 -32.30 -12.12
CA ARG A 465 -6.50 -33.07 -13.27
C ARG A 465 -5.05 -32.73 -13.63
N ARG A 466 -4.48 -31.68 -13.01
CA ARG A 466 -3.20 -31.07 -13.40
C ARG A 466 -2.16 -31.13 -12.29
N THR A 467 -2.44 -31.89 -11.25
CA THR A 467 -1.57 -32.04 -10.08
C THR A 467 -1.46 -33.51 -9.73
N VAL A 468 -0.22 -33.99 -9.61
CA VAL A 468 0.08 -35.29 -9.02
C VAL A 468 0.58 -35.03 -7.61
N ALA A 469 -0.25 -35.37 -6.63
CA ALA A 469 0.07 -35.13 -5.23
C ALA A 469 -0.36 -36.29 -4.34
N GLN A 470 0.40 -36.48 -3.25
CA GLN A 470 0.09 -37.42 -2.19
C GLN A 470 -0.49 -36.66 -1.00
N ALA A 471 -1.63 -37.09 -0.47
CA ALA A 471 -2.16 -36.51 0.75
C ALA A 471 -1.23 -36.84 1.93
N VAL A 472 -0.72 -35.81 2.60
CA VAL A 472 0.06 -35.90 3.84
C VAL A 472 -0.90 -35.79 5.03
N MET A 473 -1.90 -34.92 4.92
CA MET A 473 -2.92 -34.72 5.95
C MET A 473 -4.26 -34.38 5.31
N THR A 474 -5.33 -34.99 5.82
CA THR A 474 -6.71 -34.64 5.49
C THR A 474 -7.46 -34.32 6.78
N GLY A 475 -7.81 -33.05 6.97
CA GLY A 475 -8.55 -32.56 8.14
C GLY A 475 -9.92 -31.99 7.75
N PRO A 476 -10.74 -31.61 8.73
CA PRO A 476 -12.07 -31.05 8.49
C PRO A 476 -12.05 -29.66 7.82
N LYS A 477 -10.96 -28.90 7.98
CA LYS A 477 -10.80 -27.53 7.44
C LYS A 477 -9.49 -27.31 6.67
N THR A 478 -8.61 -28.31 6.63
CA THR A 478 -7.30 -28.16 6.00
C THR A 478 -6.80 -29.47 5.40
N TRP A 479 -6.23 -29.37 4.20
CA TRP A 479 -5.64 -30.48 3.47
C TRP A 479 -4.19 -30.13 3.11
N ILE A 480 -3.28 -31.08 3.31
CA ILE A 480 -1.86 -30.93 2.98
C ILE A 480 -1.50 -32.00 1.97
N TYR A 481 -0.93 -31.56 0.86
CA TYR A 481 -0.53 -32.37 -0.27
C TYR A 481 0.97 -32.22 -0.51
N ARG A 482 1.67 -33.33 -0.70
CA ARG A 482 3.06 -33.37 -1.18
C ARG A 482 3.09 -33.57 -2.69
N LEU A 483 3.91 -32.79 -3.38
CA LEU A 483 4.19 -32.91 -4.81
C LEU A 483 5.40 -33.85 -5.06
N ALA A 484 5.35 -34.65 -6.12
CA ALA A 484 6.31 -35.74 -6.33
C ALA A 484 7.68 -35.32 -6.90
N ASN A 485 7.78 -34.16 -7.56
CA ASN A 485 8.91 -33.84 -8.45
C ASN A 485 9.56 -32.46 -8.17
N ALA A 486 9.56 -32.00 -6.93
CA ALA A 486 10.19 -30.72 -6.56
C ALA A 486 11.72 -30.77 -6.80
N SER A 487 12.29 -29.72 -7.41
CA SER A 487 13.73 -29.61 -7.64
C SER A 487 14.44 -29.03 -6.41
N PRO A 488 15.69 -29.43 -6.12
CA PRO A 488 16.49 -28.79 -5.09
C PRO A 488 16.59 -27.27 -5.28
N ARG A 489 16.81 -26.54 -4.19
CA ARG A 489 16.99 -25.07 -4.23
C ARG A 489 18.20 -24.64 -5.08
N VAL A 490 19.20 -25.51 -5.20
CA VAL A 490 20.39 -25.28 -6.04
C VAL A 490 20.58 -26.46 -6.98
N THR A 491 20.76 -26.17 -8.25
CA THR A 491 21.07 -27.15 -9.30
C THR A 491 22.35 -26.77 -10.02
N VAL A 492 22.93 -27.74 -10.74
CA VAL A 492 24.10 -27.51 -11.57
C VAL A 492 23.84 -28.11 -12.93
N GLU A 493 23.86 -27.28 -13.95
CA GLU A 493 23.56 -27.66 -15.32
C GLU A 493 24.74 -27.39 -16.23
N SER A 494 24.97 -28.28 -17.20
CA SER A 494 26.08 -28.18 -18.14
C SER A 494 25.64 -27.87 -19.55
N ARG A 495 24.36 -28.06 -19.90
CA ARG A 495 23.82 -27.75 -21.22
C ARG A 495 23.12 -26.40 -21.18
N VAL A 496 23.79 -25.38 -21.70
CA VAL A 496 23.24 -24.03 -21.76
C VAL A 496 22.45 -23.85 -23.04
N GLN A 497 21.24 -23.30 -22.92
CA GLN A 497 20.45 -22.79 -24.02
C GLN A 497 20.25 -21.29 -23.80
N VAL A 498 20.64 -20.49 -24.79
CA VAL A 498 20.44 -19.04 -24.73
C VAL A 498 19.04 -18.72 -25.23
N ALA A 499 18.32 -17.86 -24.50
CA ALA A 499 17.00 -17.37 -24.88
C ALA A 499 16.80 -15.94 -24.39
N ASP A 500 16.03 -15.16 -25.14
CA ASP A 500 15.57 -13.86 -24.70
C ASP A 500 14.56 -14.05 -23.57
N ALA A 501 14.94 -13.68 -22.35
CA ALA A 501 14.06 -13.89 -21.21
C ALA A 501 12.89 -12.91 -21.20
N SER A 502 13.11 -11.68 -21.65
CA SER A 502 12.09 -10.62 -21.70
C SER A 502 10.97 -11.01 -22.67
N GLU A 503 11.31 -11.47 -23.87
CA GLU A 503 10.34 -11.95 -24.87
C GLU A 503 9.46 -13.08 -24.30
N LEU A 504 10.06 -14.08 -23.66
CA LEU A 504 9.33 -15.21 -23.09
C LEU A 504 8.44 -14.80 -21.91
N ILE A 505 8.90 -13.88 -21.06
CA ILE A 505 8.13 -13.41 -19.90
C ILE A 505 6.97 -12.51 -20.33
N ASP A 506 7.18 -11.63 -21.31
CA ASP A 506 6.13 -10.78 -21.90
C ASP A 506 5.05 -11.64 -22.57
N ALA A 507 5.45 -12.71 -23.26
CA ALA A 507 4.52 -13.69 -23.83
C ALA A 507 3.82 -14.57 -22.78
N GLY A 508 4.19 -14.49 -21.50
CA GLY A 508 3.68 -15.39 -20.46
C GLY A 508 4.01 -16.87 -20.73
N ALA A 509 5.13 -17.11 -21.41
CA ALA A 509 5.58 -18.40 -21.88
C ALA A 509 6.68 -18.95 -20.97
N PHE A 510 6.61 -20.24 -20.67
CA PHE A 510 7.66 -20.97 -19.99
C PHE A 510 7.82 -22.34 -20.66
N PRO A 511 9.06 -22.84 -20.87
CA PRO A 511 9.26 -24.15 -21.47
C PRO A 511 8.53 -25.27 -20.72
N SER A 512 7.89 -26.17 -21.45
CA SER A 512 7.22 -27.33 -20.84
C SER A 512 8.21 -28.38 -20.31
N ALA A 513 9.40 -28.43 -20.90
CA ALA A 513 10.53 -29.24 -20.49
C ALA A 513 11.84 -28.55 -20.89
N LEU A 514 12.90 -28.81 -20.12
CA LEU A 514 14.27 -28.50 -20.51
C LEU A 514 14.98 -29.79 -20.93
N PRO A 515 15.99 -29.71 -21.80
CA PRO A 515 16.87 -30.83 -22.07
C PRO A 515 17.44 -31.41 -20.76
N ALA A 516 17.77 -32.71 -20.75
CA ALA A 516 18.48 -33.29 -19.61
C ALA A 516 19.77 -32.51 -19.36
N SER A 517 19.98 -32.14 -18.09
CA SER A 517 21.04 -31.27 -17.62
C SER A 517 21.06 -29.85 -18.25
N GLY A 518 19.87 -29.32 -18.59
CA GLY A 518 19.69 -28.09 -19.33
C GLY A 518 19.27 -26.89 -18.47
N VAL A 519 19.77 -25.71 -18.81
CA VAL A 519 19.40 -24.41 -18.22
C VAL A 519 19.22 -23.36 -19.32
N LEU A 520 18.21 -22.51 -19.18
CA LEU A 520 18.12 -21.29 -20.00
C LEU A 520 18.96 -20.18 -19.37
N VAL A 521 19.76 -19.50 -20.18
CA VAL A 521 20.48 -18.27 -19.78
C VAL A 521 20.00 -17.14 -20.69
N ASP A 522 19.82 -15.96 -20.10
CA ASP A 522 19.40 -14.76 -20.82
C ASP A 522 20.39 -14.40 -21.93
N SER A 523 19.90 -13.92 -23.08
CA SER A 523 20.74 -13.51 -24.19
C SER A 523 21.58 -12.27 -23.91
N GLU A 524 21.19 -11.47 -22.92
CA GLU A 524 21.96 -10.30 -22.49
C GLU A 524 23.14 -10.68 -21.58
N ASP A 525 23.15 -11.90 -21.01
CA ASP A 525 24.21 -12.36 -20.14
C ASP A 525 25.44 -12.84 -20.93
N GLU A 526 26.60 -12.26 -20.63
CA GLU A 526 27.87 -12.70 -21.24
C GLU A 526 28.38 -14.00 -20.60
N LEU A 527 28.51 -15.05 -21.42
CA LEU A 527 29.11 -16.32 -21.04
C LEU A 527 30.59 -16.37 -21.40
N SER A 528 31.44 -16.57 -20.39
CA SER A 528 32.90 -16.63 -20.53
C SER A 528 33.42 -18.05 -20.76
N GLN A 529 32.59 -19.08 -20.56
CA GLN A 529 33.01 -20.48 -20.59
C GLN A 529 32.40 -21.27 -21.74
N LYS A 530 33.10 -22.34 -22.16
CA LYS A 530 32.57 -23.34 -23.08
C LYS A 530 31.95 -24.49 -22.29
N TYR A 531 30.72 -24.81 -22.63
CA TYR A 531 29.90 -25.79 -21.94
C TYR A 531 29.92 -27.15 -22.63
N LEU A 532 29.90 -28.23 -21.84
CA LEU A 532 29.80 -29.58 -22.37
C LEU A 532 28.36 -29.89 -22.78
N THR A 533 28.17 -30.64 -23.86
CA THR A 533 26.84 -31.02 -24.35
C THR A 533 26.23 -32.23 -23.62
N GLY A 534 26.81 -32.68 -22.50
CA GLY A 534 26.39 -33.86 -21.72
C GLY A 534 26.46 -33.63 -20.21
N PRO A 535 25.92 -34.56 -19.40
CA PRO A 535 25.85 -34.41 -17.94
C PRO A 535 27.24 -34.37 -17.32
N ILE A 536 27.41 -33.51 -16.33
CA ILE A 536 28.66 -33.39 -15.56
C ILE A 536 28.48 -33.99 -14.17
N LYS A 537 29.54 -34.59 -13.62
CA LYS A 537 29.55 -34.96 -12.21
C LYS A 537 29.84 -33.68 -11.42
N ALA A 538 28.80 -33.09 -10.85
CA ALA A 538 28.89 -31.92 -10.01
C ALA A 538 27.94 -32.01 -8.81
N LYS A 539 28.30 -31.32 -7.73
CA LYS A 539 27.48 -31.16 -6.55
C LYS A 539 27.53 -29.69 -6.10
N ALA A 540 26.36 -29.11 -5.87
CA ALA A 540 26.24 -27.81 -5.22
C ALA A 540 25.34 -27.96 -3.98
N THR A 541 25.71 -27.33 -2.87
CA THR A 541 24.95 -27.43 -1.62
C THR A 541 24.98 -26.09 -0.90
N ILE A 542 23.82 -25.63 -0.43
CA ILE A 542 23.75 -24.41 0.39
C ILE A 542 24.41 -24.70 1.74
N SER A 543 25.52 -24.03 2.02
CA SER A 543 26.26 -24.14 3.28
C SER A 543 25.80 -23.12 4.32
N ALA A 544 25.31 -21.96 3.87
CA ALA A 544 24.65 -20.97 4.72
C ALA A 544 23.58 -20.20 3.96
N TRP A 545 22.51 -19.82 4.65
CA TRP A 545 21.45 -19.00 4.07
C TRP A 545 21.01 -17.89 5.00
N ARG A 546 20.85 -16.70 4.41
CA ARG A 546 20.16 -15.54 4.95
C ARG A 546 19.38 -14.86 3.82
N PRO A 547 18.34 -14.05 4.12
CA PRO A 547 17.57 -13.34 3.11
C PRO A 547 18.42 -12.46 2.18
N ASP A 548 19.52 -11.90 2.70
CA ASP A 548 20.43 -10.99 1.99
C ASP A 548 21.72 -11.67 1.51
N ARG A 549 21.95 -12.95 1.85
CA ARG A 549 23.20 -13.66 1.50
C ARG A 549 23.05 -15.17 1.52
N VAL A 550 23.46 -15.82 0.43
CA VAL A 550 23.44 -17.29 0.29
C VAL A 550 24.83 -17.78 -0.06
N GLU A 551 25.35 -18.73 0.72
CA GLU A 551 26.62 -19.40 0.45
C GLU A 551 26.36 -20.81 -0.08
N ILE A 552 27.06 -21.18 -1.15
CA ILE A 552 26.94 -22.48 -1.82
C ILE A 552 28.35 -23.07 -1.95
N ASP A 553 28.51 -24.30 -1.48
CA ASP A 553 29.70 -25.10 -1.72
C ASP A 553 29.49 -25.88 -3.02
N PHE A 554 30.39 -25.66 -3.99
CA PHE A 554 30.37 -26.29 -5.30
C PHE A 554 31.57 -27.23 -5.47
N ASP A 555 31.35 -28.41 -6.05
CA ASP A 555 32.37 -29.38 -6.45
C ASP A 555 32.00 -30.00 -7.80
N GLY A 556 32.67 -29.57 -8.87
CA GLY A 556 32.36 -29.96 -10.24
C GLY A 556 33.56 -30.53 -11.00
N SER A 557 33.35 -31.63 -11.72
CA SER A 557 34.37 -32.23 -12.61
C SER A 557 34.61 -31.45 -13.91
N ALA A 558 33.73 -30.52 -14.25
CA ALA A 558 33.78 -29.66 -15.44
C ALA A 558 33.05 -28.34 -15.13
N PRO A 559 33.24 -27.29 -15.97
CA PRO A 559 32.43 -26.08 -15.90
C PRO A 559 30.92 -26.35 -15.96
N GLY A 560 30.16 -25.56 -15.21
CA GLY A 560 28.69 -25.63 -15.22
C GLY A 560 28.06 -24.34 -14.71
N ILE A 561 26.77 -24.19 -14.99
CA ILE A 561 25.94 -23.12 -14.44
C ILE A 561 25.40 -23.59 -13.10
N VAL A 562 25.71 -22.85 -12.03
CA VAL A 562 25.10 -23.08 -10.71
C VAL A 562 23.89 -22.18 -10.61
N THR A 563 22.71 -22.77 -10.67
CA THR A 563 21.43 -22.05 -10.54
C THR A 563 20.96 -22.12 -9.10
N LEU A 564 20.70 -20.96 -8.51
CA LEU A 564 19.99 -20.84 -7.24
C LEU A 564 18.56 -20.43 -7.55
N HIS A 565 17.59 -21.32 -7.30
CA HIS A 565 16.16 -21.13 -7.58
C HIS A 565 15.46 -20.10 -6.67
N ASP A 566 16.15 -19.02 -6.31
CA ASP A 566 15.63 -17.78 -5.77
C ASP A 566 15.57 -16.73 -6.88
N LEU A 567 14.68 -15.75 -6.75
CA LEU A 567 14.40 -14.80 -7.81
C LEU A 567 15.63 -13.92 -8.14
N TRP A 568 15.87 -13.74 -9.44
CA TRP A 568 16.77 -12.73 -9.96
C TRP A 568 16.17 -11.33 -9.73
N TYR A 569 17.01 -10.39 -9.31
CA TYR A 569 16.63 -8.99 -9.11
C TYR A 569 17.91 -8.12 -9.12
N PRO A 570 17.87 -6.89 -9.68
CA PRO A 570 19.01 -5.98 -9.64
C PRO A 570 19.51 -5.70 -8.21
N GLY A 571 20.82 -5.51 -8.06
CA GLY A 571 21.46 -5.29 -6.76
C GLY A 571 21.89 -6.57 -6.04
N TRP A 572 21.58 -7.76 -6.57
CA TRP A 572 22.32 -8.98 -6.21
C TRP A 572 23.67 -9.00 -6.91
N GLU A 573 24.68 -9.46 -6.20
CA GLU A 573 26.03 -9.69 -6.71
C GLU A 573 26.44 -11.13 -6.39
N VAL A 574 27.32 -11.72 -7.20
CA VAL A 574 27.84 -13.07 -6.99
C VAL A 574 29.37 -13.07 -7.02
N GLU A 575 29.96 -13.82 -6.08
CA GLU A 575 31.40 -14.02 -5.97
C GLU A 575 31.72 -15.51 -5.96
N ILE A 576 32.82 -15.89 -6.61
CA ILE A 576 33.40 -17.24 -6.53
C ILE A 576 34.79 -17.13 -5.90
N ASP A 577 34.99 -17.78 -4.76
CA ASP A 577 36.21 -17.71 -3.96
C ASP A 577 36.65 -16.27 -3.64
N GLY A 578 35.67 -15.38 -3.45
CA GLY A 578 35.87 -13.95 -3.14
C GLY A 578 36.14 -13.06 -4.36
N ALA A 579 36.17 -13.63 -5.58
CA ALA A 579 36.28 -12.85 -6.81
C ALA A 579 34.89 -12.59 -7.41
N PRO A 580 34.52 -11.34 -7.74
CA PRO A 580 33.26 -11.02 -8.41
C PRO A 580 33.10 -11.76 -9.74
N ARG A 581 31.89 -12.21 -10.02
CA ARG A 581 31.49 -12.84 -11.28
C ARG A 581 30.19 -12.23 -11.80
N PRO A 582 29.94 -12.27 -13.13
CA PRO A 582 28.65 -11.87 -13.69
C PRO A 582 27.51 -12.66 -13.04
N LEU A 583 26.47 -11.95 -12.62
CA LEU A 583 25.23 -12.55 -12.13
C LEU A 583 24.35 -12.89 -13.32
N LEU A 584 24.05 -14.18 -13.51
CA LEU A 584 23.22 -14.64 -14.61
C LEU A 584 21.74 -14.68 -14.22
N ARG A 585 20.86 -14.46 -15.19
CA ARG A 585 19.44 -14.76 -15.13
C ARG A 585 19.19 -16.11 -15.79
N THR A 586 18.84 -17.09 -14.97
CA THR A 586 18.65 -18.49 -15.35
C THR A 586 17.19 -18.89 -15.30
N ASP A 587 16.73 -19.67 -16.28
CA ASP A 587 15.34 -20.16 -16.39
C ASP A 587 14.32 -19.03 -16.14
N LEU A 588 14.59 -17.88 -16.75
CA LEU A 588 13.79 -16.64 -16.78
C LEU A 588 13.61 -15.92 -15.43
N LEU A 589 13.61 -16.64 -14.31
CA LEU A 589 13.27 -16.09 -13.00
C LEU A 589 14.39 -16.16 -11.98
N PHE A 590 15.36 -17.05 -12.17
CA PHE A 590 16.30 -17.40 -11.11
C PHE A 590 17.67 -16.78 -11.33
N ARG A 591 18.46 -16.73 -10.27
CA ARG A 591 19.84 -16.25 -10.33
C ARG A 591 20.81 -17.41 -10.49
N GLY A 592 21.82 -17.23 -11.34
CA GLY A 592 22.86 -18.20 -11.57
C GLY A 592 24.25 -17.58 -11.70
N VAL A 593 25.25 -18.43 -11.84
CA VAL A 593 26.64 -18.03 -12.11
C VAL A 593 27.38 -19.14 -12.85
N GLU A 594 28.31 -18.76 -13.72
CA GLU A 594 29.26 -19.69 -14.32
C GLU A 594 30.29 -20.16 -13.28
N ALA A 595 30.27 -21.44 -12.91
CA ALA A 595 31.24 -22.03 -12.01
C ALA A 595 32.29 -22.86 -12.79
N PRO A 596 33.60 -22.56 -12.65
CA PRO A 596 34.64 -23.37 -13.27
C PRO A 596 34.73 -24.76 -12.62
N ALA A 597 35.42 -25.70 -13.27
CA ALA A 597 35.69 -27.01 -12.69
C ALA A 597 36.54 -26.90 -11.42
N GLY A 598 36.22 -27.72 -10.42
CA GLY A 598 36.92 -27.74 -9.14
C GLY A 598 35.99 -27.52 -7.96
N LYS A 599 36.61 -27.29 -6.80
CA LYS A 599 35.92 -26.96 -5.54
C LYS A 599 35.93 -25.46 -5.34
N HIS A 600 34.76 -24.88 -5.21
CA HIS A 600 34.58 -23.45 -5.12
C HIS A 600 33.54 -23.08 -4.07
N LYS A 601 33.73 -21.92 -3.45
CA LYS A 601 32.72 -21.29 -2.61
C LYS A 601 32.05 -20.16 -3.38
N ILE A 602 30.76 -20.32 -3.63
CA ILE A 602 29.92 -19.35 -4.34
C ILE A 602 29.12 -18.56 -3.31
N VAL A 603 29.11 -17.23 -3.42
CA VAL A 603 28.39 -16.35 -2.50
C VAL A 603 27.53 -15.39 -3.30
N PHE A 604 26.21 -15.52 -3.18
CA PHE A 604 25.26 -14.51 -3.64
C PHE A 604 24.99 -13.54 -2.48
N ALA A 605 25.12 -12.23 -2.70
CA ALA A 605 24.87 -11.20 -1.69
C ALA A 605 24.07 -10.03 -2.27
N TYR A 606 23.07 -9.54 -1.52
CA TYR A 606 22.27 -8.40 -1.92
C TYR A 606 22.94 -7.11 -1.45
N ARG A 607 23.42 -6.31 -2.40
CA ARG A 607 24.11 -5.04 -2.18
C ARG A 607 23.37 -3.89 -2.90
N PRO A 608 22.16 -3.50 -2.43
CA PRO A 608 21.34 -2.50 -3.11
C PRO A 608 22.00 -1.11 -3.16
N LEU A 609 22.94 -0.84 -2.26
CA LEU A 609 23.68 0.42 -2.19
C LEU A 609 25.03 0.37 -2.91
N SER A 610 25.34 -0.70 -3.64
CA SER A 610 26.58 -0.76 -4.42
C SER A 610 26.57 0.33 -5.49
N ARG A 611 27.77 0.84 -5.81
CA ARG A 611 27.93 1.91 -6.80
C ARG A 611 27.36 1.49 -8.15
N GLU A 612 27.59 0.25 -8.57
CA GLU A 612 27.10 -0.30 -9.83
C GLU A 612 25.57 -0.31 -9.88
N ASN A 613 24.90 -0.82 -8.84
CA ASN A 613 23.45 -0.81 -8.77
C ASN A 613 22.89 0.63 -8.79
N LEU A 614 23.42 1.53 -7.97
CA LEU A 614 22.94 2.92 -7.92
C LEU A 614 23.18 3.67 -9.25
N MET A 615 24.29 3.43 -9.94
CA MET A 615 24.54 4.00 -11.27
C MET A 615 23.61 3.41 -12.32
N GLY A 616 23.32 2.11 -12.26
CA GLY A 616 22.33 1.47 -13.13
C GLY A 616 20.94 2.10 -13.00
N ILE A 617 20.50 2.37 -11.77
CA ILE A 617 19.25 3.10 -11.52
C ILE A 617 19.29 4.51 -12.10
N LEU A 618 20.39 5.25 -11.89
CA LEU A 618 20.52 6.62 -12.40
C LEU A 618 20.49 6.65 -13.93
N HIS A 619 21.16 5.72 -14.59
CA HIS A 619 21.14 5.63 -16.06
C HIS A 619 19.72 5.35 -16.56
N GLY A 620 19.01 4.37 -15.98
CA GLY A 620 17.63 4.08 -16.38
C GLY A 620 16.65 5.24 -16.15
N ILE A 621 16.89 6.11 -15.16
CA ILE A 621 16.09 7.32 -14.94
C ILE A 621 16.40 8.42 -15.98
N LEU A 622 17.66 8.56 -16.39
CA LEU A 622 18.11 9.64 -17.29
C LEU A 622 17.90 9.31 -18.76
N GLU A 623 18.02 8.03 -19.11
CA GLU A 623 17.83 7.48 -20.45
C GLU A 623 16.73 6.40 -20.36
N PRO A 624 15.46 6.80 -20.15
CA PRO A 624 14.37 5.84 -20.26
C PRO A 624 14.39 5.29 -21.68
N GLU A 625 14.51 3.97 -21.83
CA GLU A 625 14.37 3.32 -23.13
C GLU A 625 13.02 3.75 -23.74
N GLU A 626 13.05 4.24 -24.98
CA GLU A 626 11.83 4.56 -25.74
C GLU A 626 11.11 3.23 -26.02
N GLU A 627 10.14 2.87 -25.17
CA GLU A 627 9.17 1.78 -25.43
C GLU A 627 8.17 2.13 -26.54
#